data_AF-A0AA90NR66-F1
#
_entry.id   AF-A0AA90NR66-F1
#
_cell.length_a   1.000
_cell.length_b   1.000
_cell.length_c   1.000
_cell.angle_alpha   90.00
_cell.angle_beta   90.00
_cell.angle_gamma   90.00
#
_symmetry.space_group_name_H-M   'P 1'
#
loop_
_entity.id
_entity.type
_entity.pdbx_description
1 polymer ?
#
loop_
_entity_poly.entity_id
_entity_poly.type
_entity_poly.pdbx_seq_one_letter_code
_entity_poly.pdbx_strand_id
1 'polypeptide(L)'
;MKKQRDIQKKELVFRILDEMKKCGEKVNADNVAKKAQMGKQTILPYYNEWRFFDDSQKQQENELPEDLIRSLRRLIAHWKNDVSKELEEHQYMAGQEVERLEKRIEQLAIDNDHTNDLLSQAQKDNDQLLQELKDSNQQTLQANMQLHKLQVDVARQETEIINLKKETEEARSRYIVTLEAQETKLDQQYKTQIDHWMKVIDEERLQKQAINKELGSLKQELLACEKEKALLASQIEHKAQEYKEIYLERDDLRLALKSRAPSLTILSRLELLLDTKEGEVINKTKMLLALQYSHAGCVKDLKAKQSLSKELQDCLDREREKEDYLQQTKLDLERSKGYALALEKVLQTTQGKQ
;
A
#
# COMPACT_ATOMS: atom_id res chain seq x y z
N MET A 1 -50.60 -100.25 117.78
CA MET A 1 -50.54 -101.71 118.05
C MET A 1 -51.80 -102.50 117.61
N LYS A 2 -53.05 -102.04 117.84
CA LYS A 2 -54.27 -102.77 117.40
C LYS A 2 -54.45 -102.87 115.87
N LYS A 3 -54.21 -101.80 115.12
CA LYS A 3 -54.39 -101.76 113.65
C LYS A 3 -53.51 -102.76 112.87
N GLN A 4 -52.28 -103.03 113.31
CA GLN A 4 -51.37 -103.96 112.62
C GLN A 4 -51.78 -105.42 112.80
N ARG A 5 -52.34 -105.79 113.96
CA ARG A 5 -52.90 -107.14 114.17
C ARG A 5 -54.18 -107.34 113.36
N ASP A 6 -54.98 -106.31 113.15
CA ASP A 6 -56.21 -106.42 112.33
C ASP A 6 -55.90 -106.54 110.83
N ILE A 7 -54.85 -105.89 110.33
CA ILE A 7 -54.37 -106.07 108.95
C ILE A 7 -53.86 -107.50 108.73
N GLN A 8 -53.05 -108.03 109.66
CA GLN A 8 -52.58 -109.42 109.57
C GLN A 8 -53.73 -110.44 109.62
N LYS A 9 -54.78 -110.17 110.41
CA LYS A 9 -55.99 -111.00 110.43
C LYS A 9 -56.76 -110.91 109.12
N LYS A 10 -56.92 -109.71 108.55
CA LYS A 10 -57.56 -109.50 107.25
C LYS A 10 -56.82 -110.25 106.14
N GLU A 11 -55.50 -110.15 106.08
CA GLU A 11 -54.67 -110.86 105.11
C GLU A 11 -54.76 -112.37 105.25
N LEU A 12 -54.80 -112.89 106.48
CA LEU A 12 -54.98 -114.33 106.71
C LEU A 12 -56.35 -114.81 106.24
N VAL A 13 -57.41 -114.05 106.54
CA VAL A 13 -58.77 -114.37 106.10
C VAL A 13 -58.89 -114.32 104.58
N PHE A 14 -58.33 -113.30 103.92
CA PHE A 14 -58.35 -113.19 102.45
C PHE A 14 -57.55 -114.31 101.78
N ARG A 15 -56.38 -114.70 102.33
CA ARG A 15 -55.63 -115.87 101.83
C ARG A 15 -56.43 -117.17 101.94
N ILE A 16 -57.07 -117.40 103.08
CA ILE A 16 -57.90 -118.61 103.28
C ILE A 16 -59.12 -118.59 102.36
N LEU A 17 -59.74 -117.44 102.13
CA LEU A 17 -60.86 -117.30 101.18
C LEU A 17 -60.44 -117.57 99.74
N ASP A 18 -59.29 -117.05 99.31
CA ASP A 18 -58.73 -117.32 97.99
C ASP A 18 -58.32 -118.79 97.81
N GLU A 19 -57.74 -119.42 98.84
CA GLU A 19 -57.42 -120.85 98.85
C GLU A 19 -58.71 -121.70 98.77
N MET A 20 -59.74 -121.38 99.56
CA MET A 20 -61.02 -122.09 99.52
C MET A 20 -61.71 -121.95 98.15
N LYS A 21 -61.63 -120.77 97.50
CA LYS A 21 -62.15 -120.56 96.14
C LYS A 21 -61.36 -121.36 95.10
N LYS A 22 -60.02 -121.37 95.17
CA LYS A 22 -59.17 -122.13 94.25
C LYS A 22 -59.35 -123.65 94.39
N CYS A 23 -59.64 -124.14 95.60
CA CYS A 23 -59.93 -125.54 95.85
C CYS A 23 -61.39 -125.94 95.55
N GLY A 24 -62.27 -125.00 95.14
CA GLY A 24 -63.66 -125.28 94.77
C GLY A 24 -64.58 -125.67 95.94
N GLU A 25 -64.17 -125.44 97.19
CA GLU A 25 -65.00 -125.70 98.37
C GLU A 25 -66.11 -124.64 98.49
N LYS A 26 -67.31 -125.03 98.95
CA LYS A 26 -68.38 -124.04 99.24
C LYS A 26 -67.94 -123.09 100.35
N VAL A 27 -67.71 -121.83 99.98
CA VAL A 27 -67.22 -120.78 100.88
C VAL A 27 -68.36 -120.25 101.76
N ASN A 28 -68.52 -120.83 102.96
CA ASN A 28 -69.40 -120.34 104.01
C ASN A 28 -68.59 -119.76 105.18
N ALA A 29 -69.08 -118.68 105.81
CA ALA A 29 -68.39 -117.99 106.91
C ALA A 29 -68.00 -118.91 108.09
N ASP A 30 -68.75 -119.99 108.33
CA ASP A 30 -68.43 -121.00 109.35
C ASP A 30 -67.20 -121.85 109.01
N ASN A 31 -67.01 -122.18 107.73
CA ASN A 31 -65.86 -122.98 107.28
C ASN A 31 -64.58 -122.15 107.29
N VAL A 32 -64.70 -120.87 106.94
CA VAL A 32 -63.59 -119.90 107.00
C VAL A 32 -63.17 -119.66 108.47
N ALA A 33 -64.13 -119.63 109.40
CA ALA A 33 -63.87 -119.56 110.85
C ALA A 33 -63.11 -120.76 111.40
N LYS A 34 -63.47 -121.97 110.98
CA LYS A 34 -62.74 -123.18 111.38
C LYS A 34 -61.32 -123.22 110.82
N LYS A 35 -61.12 -122.95 109.52
CA LYS A 35 -59.79 -122.97 108.89
C LYS A 35 -58.88 -121.85 109.40
N ALA A 36 -59.43 -120.68 109.70
CA ALA A 36 -58.67 -119.55 110.24
C ALA A 36 -58.46 -119.63 111.77
N GLN A 37 -58.99 -120.65 112.46
CA GLN A 37 -58.99 -120.79 113.92
C GLN A 37 -59.44 -119.50 114.65
N MET A 38 -60.42 -118.81 114.08
CA MET A 38 -60.92 -117.52 114.57
C MET A 38 -62.44 -117.58 114.73
N GLY A 39 -62.99 -116.88 115.73
CA GLY A 39 -64.43 -116.84 115.96
C GLY A 39 -65.18 -116.22 114.77
N LYS A 40 -66.33 -116.78 114.40
CA LYS A 40 -67.17 -116.38 113.25
C LYS A 40 -67.43 -114.87 113.16
N GLN A 41 -67.70 -114.22 114.29
CA GLN A 41 -67.95 -112.77 114.34
C GLN A 41 -66.74 -111.93 113.90
N THR A 42 -65.52 -112.44 114.07
CA THR A 42 -64.27 -111.75 113.71
C THR A 42 -63.98 -111.80 112.20
N ILE A 43 -64.55 -112.77 111.49
CA ILE A 43 -64.27 -113.03 110.05
C ILE A 43 -65.35 -112.44 109.16
N LEU A 44 -66.59 -112.39 109.64
CA LEU A 44 -67.76 -111.97 108.87
C LEU A 44 -67.59 -110.63 108.13
N PRO A 45 -66.99 -109.56 108.74
CA PRO A 45 -66.77 -108.31 108.03
C PRO A 45 -65.84 -108.47 106.82
N TYR A 46 -64.76 -109.23 106.99
CA TYR A 46 -63.76 -109.48 105.94
C TYR A 46 -64.28 -110.42 104.84
N TYR A 47 -65.14 -111.39 105.19
CA TYR A 47 -65.82 -112.24 104.21
C TYR A 47 -66.78 -111.44 103.31
N ASN A 48 -67.53 -110.50 103.89
CA ASN A 48 -68.44 -109.65 103.11
C ASN A 48 -67.65 -108.75 102.15
N GLU A 49 -66.57 -108.12 102.61
CA GLU A 49 -65.71 -107.31 101.74
C GLU A 49 -65.18 -108.12 100.54
N TRP A 50 -64.69 -109.34 100.77
CA TRP A 50 -64.19 -110.20 99.69
C TRP A 50 -65.28 -110.58 98.68
N ARG A 51 -66.51 -110.86 99.14
CA ARG A 51 -67.64 -111.14 98.23
C ARG A 51 -68.00 -109.93 97.36
N PHE A 52 -67.98 -108.72 97.92
CA PHE A 52 -68.24 -107.49 97.17
C PHE A 52 -67.21 -107.24 96.06
N PHE A 53 -65.94 -107.60 96.28
CA PHE A 53 -64.90 -107.51 95.25
C PHE A 53 -65.09 -108.51 94.10
N ASP A 54 -65.65 -109.69 94.38
CA ASP A 54 -65.91 -110.70 93.35
C ASP A 54 -67.12 -110.34 92.47
N ASP A 55 -68.15 -109.71 93.04
CA ASP A 55 -69.33 -109.25 92.30
C ASP A 55 -69.04 -108.01 91.43
N SER A 56 -68.03 -107.20 91.78
CA SER A 56 -67.66 -106.00 91.02
C SER A 56 -66.75 -106.26 89.81
N GLN A 57 -66.08 -107.41 89.75
CA GLN A 57 -65.28 -107.79 88.56
C GLN A 57 -66.13 -108.40 87.41
N LYS A 58 -67.39 -108.77 87.66
CA LYS A 58 -68.27 -109.36 86.63
C LYS A 58 -69.07 -108.35 85.78
N GLN A 59 -68.97 -107.04 86.01
CA GLN A 59 -69.80 -106.03 85.33
C GLN A 59 -69.07 -105.10 84.33
N GLN A 60 -67.84 -105.39 83.92
CA GLN A 60 -67.10 -104.57 82.94
C GLN A 60 -66.72 -105.32 81.65
N GLU A 61 -67.69 -105.98 81.04
CA GLU A 61 -67.68 -106.28 79.60
C GLU A 61 -68.98 -105.77 78.97
N ASN A 62 -69.15 -104.45 78.94
CA ASN A 62 -70.13 -103.83 78.06
C ASN A 62 -69.38 -103.23 76.88
N GLU A 63 -69.46 -103.92 75.74
CA GLU A 63 -69.07 -103.37 74.44
C GLU A 63 -69.77 -102.02 74.23
N LEU A 64 -69.03 -101.03 73.72
CA LEU A 64 -69.57 -99.73 73.35
C LEU A 64 -70.73 -99.92 72.37
N PRO A 65 -71.87 -99.20 72.53
CA PRO A 65 -73.01 -99.31 71.62
C PRO A 65 -72.58 -99.16 70.16
N GLU A 66 -72.96 -100.11 69.32
CA GLU A 66 -72.53 -100.16 67.92
C GLU A 66 -72.88 -98.89 67.13
N ASP A 67 -73.95 -98.20 67.53
CA ASP A 67 -74.37 -96.91 66.97
C ASP A 67 -73.41 -95.76 67.30
N LEU A 68 -72.81 -95.77 68.50
CA LEU A 68 -71.77 -94.80 68.86
C LEU A 68 -70.50 -95.05 68.03
N ILE A 69 -70.11 -96.32 67.86
CA ILE A 69 -68.98 -96.70 67.00
C ILE A 69 -69.22 -96.27 65.55
N ARG A 70 -70.43 -96.47 65.01
CA ARG A 70 -70.80 -96.00 63.66
C ARG A 70 -70.77 -94.48 63.55
N SER A 71 -71.28 -93.75 64.55
CA SER A 71 -71.26 -92.28 64.56
C SER A 71 -69.83 -91.73 64.59
N LEU A 72 -68.94 -92.30 65.42
CA LEU A 72 -67.54 -91.94 65.50
C LEU A 72 -66.79 -92.26 64.22
N ARG A 73 -67.04 -93.43 63.60
CA ARG A 73 -66.46 -93.77 62.29
C ARG A 73 -66.89 -92.78 61.20
N ARG A 74 -68.16 -92.35 61.19
CA ARG A 74 -68.64 -91.32 60.26
C ARG A 74 -67.99 -89.96 60.52
N LEU A 75 -67.88 -89.54 61.77
CA LEU A 75 -67.22 -88.27 62.14
C LEU A 75 -65.72 -88.30 61.80
N ILE A 76 -65.02 -89.41 62.05
CA ILE A 76 -63.61 -89.59 61.66
C ILE A 76 -63.46 -89.59 60.14
N ALA A 77 -64.37 -90.24 59.41
CA ALA A 77 -64.37 -90.20 57.94
C ALA A 77 -64.65 -88.78 57.41
N HIS A 78 -65.55 -88.04 58.05
CA HIS A 78 -65.83 -86.65 57.69
C HIS A 78 -64.62 -85.76 57.94
N TRP A 79 -64.04 -85.82 59.14
CA TRP A 79 -62.83 -85.07 59.49
C TRP A 79 -61.65 -85.44 58.58
N LYS A 80 -61.45 -86.72 58.26
CA LYS A 80 -60.43 -87.15 57.31
C LYS A 80 -60.66 -86.52 55.92
N ASN A 81 -61.90 -86.50 55.44
CA ASN A 81 -62.24 -85.86 54.18
C ASN A 81 -62.04 -84.35 54.22
N ASP A 82 -62.40 -83.69 55.33
CA ASP A 82 -62.24 -82.25 55.50
C ASP A 82 -60.75 -81.86 55.57
N VAL A 83 -59.94 -82.59 56.34
CA VAL A 83 -58.47 -82.44 56.37
C VAL A 83 -57.84 -82.72 55.01
N SER A 84 -58.30 -83.74 54.29
CA SER A 84 -57.82 -84.02 52.93
C SER A 84 -58.16 -82.88 51.97
N LYS A 85 -59.36 -82.30 52.04
CA LYS A 85 -59.73 -81.13 51.24
C LYS A 85 -58.92 -79.89 51.59
N GLU A 86 -58.74 -79.59 52.89
CA GLU A 86 -57.89 -78.47 53.33
C GLU A 86 -56.44 -78.66 52.84
N LEU A 87 -55.91 -79.88 52.90
CA LEU A 87 -54.58 -80.18 52.39
C LEU A 87 -54.49 -79.97 50.86
N GLU A 88 -55.48 -80.45 50.11
CA GLU A 88 -55.56 -80.24 48.65
C GLU A 88 -55.66 -78.75 48.31
N GLU A 89 -56.49 -77.99 49.03
CA GLU A 89 -56.62 -76.53 48.87
C GLU A 89 -55.32 -75.81 49.21
N HIS A 90 -54.66 -76.16 50.31
CA HIS A 90 -53.37 -75.58 50.68
C HIS A 90 -52.27 -75.91 49.67
N GLN A 91 -52.20 -77.15 49.19
CA GLN A 91 -51.26 -77.56 48.15
C GLN A 91 -51.52 -76.81 46.84
N TYR A 92 -52.79 -76.64 46.47
CA TYR A 92 -53.18 -75.87 45.30
C TYR A 92 -52.79 -74.39 45.41
N MET A 93 -53.10 -73.75 46.55
CA MET A 93 -52.76 -72.35 46.79
C MET A 93 -51.25 -72.13 46.89
N ALA A 94 -50.51 -73.04 47.54
CA ALA A 94 -49.05 -73.00 47.59
C ALA A 94 -48.45 -73.19 46.20
N GLY A 95 -48.99 -74.11 45.39
CA GLY A 95 -48.58 -74.33 44.01
C GLY A 95 -48.79 -73.08 43.14
N GLN A 96 -49.96 -72.44 43.25
CA GLN A 96 -50.23 -71.18 42.55
C GLN A 96 -49.28 -70.05 42.99
N GLU A 97 -48.99 -69.93 44.28
CA GLU A 97 -48.10 -68.89 44.78
C GLU A 97 -46.66 -69.12 44.33
N VAL A 98 -46.18 -70.38 44.35
CA VAL A 98 -44.88 -70.75 43.80
C VAL A 98 -44.80 -70.40 42.31
N GLU A 99 -45.80 -70.77 41.50
CA GLU A 99 -45.82 -70.46 40.07
C GLU A 99 -45.82 -68.94 39.80
N ARG A 100 -46.56 -68.16 40.62
CA ARG A 100 -46.54 -66.69 40.53
C ARG A 100 -45.18 -66.10 40.89
N LEU A 101 -44.56 -66.60 41.96
CA LEU A 101 -43.25 -66.13 42.40
C LEU A 101 -42.16 -66.51 41.39
N GLU A 102 -42.20 -67.71 40.83
CA GLU A 102 -41.30 -68.14 39.76
C GLU A 102 -41.41 -67.23 38.53
N LYS A 103 -42.63 -66.96 38.05
CA LYS A 103 -42.86 -66.01 36.95
C LYS A 103 -42.37 -64.60 37.30
N ARG A 104 -42.53 -64.15 38.54
CA ARG A 104 -42.04 -62.85 38.98
C ARG A 104 -40.52 -62.80 39.01
N ILE A 105 -39.85 -63.87 39.44
CA ILE A 105 -38.39 -63.99 39.43
C ILE A 105 -37.87 -63.97 37.99
N GLU A 106 -38.49 -64.74 37.08
CA GLU A 106 -38.14 -64.73 35.66
C GLU A 106 -38.29 -63.33 35.05
N GLN A 107 -39.41 -62.64 35.33
CA GLN A 107 -39.62 -61.28 34.85
C GLN A 107 -38.56 -60.31 35.41
N LEU A 108 -38.24 -60.41 36.70
CA LEU A 108 -37.20 -59.58 37.31
C LEU A 108 -35.80 -59.88 36.76
N ALA A 109 -35.53 -61.14 36.38
CA ALA A 109 -34.27 -61.51 35.73
C ALA A 109 -34.17 -60.86 34.34
N ILE A 110 -35.23 -60.94 33.53
CA ILE A 110 -35.29 -60.29 32.21
C ILE A 110 -35.14 -58.76 32.34
N ASP A 111 -35.85 -58.15 33.29
CA ASP A 111 -35.77 -56.70 33.52
C ASP A 111 -34.35 -56.31 33.97
N ASN A 112 -33.71 -57.11 34.84
CA ASN A 112 -32.34 -56.87 35.30
C ASN A 112 -31.33 -56.98 34.15
N ASP A 113 -31.41 -58.03 33.33
CA ASP A 113 -30.57 -58.19 32.14
C ASP A 113 -30.73 -57.00 31.19
N HIS A 114 -31.98 -56.59 30.92
CA HIS A 114 -32.25 -55.42 30.10
C HIS A 114 -31.65 -54.12 30.69
N THR A 115 -31.77 -53.90 32.00
CA THR A 115 -31.16 -52.73 32.65
C THR A 115 -29.63 -52.78 32.63
N ASN A 116 -29.01 -53.96 32.71
CA ASN A 116 -27.57 -54.13 32.59
C ASN A 116 -27.08 -53.82 31.16
N ASP A 117 -27.84 -54.23 30.15
CA ASP A 117 -27.55 -53.88 28.76
C ASP A 117 -27.62 -52.37 28.53
N LEU A 118 -28.66 -51.71 29.06
CA LEU A 118 -28.80 -50.24 28.99
C LEU A 118 -27.67 -49.53 29.73
N LEU A 119 -27.27 -50.02 30.91
CA LEU A 119 -26.17 -49.45 31.68
C LEU A 119 -24.84 -49.59 30.92
N SER A 120 -24.59 -50.76 30.32
CA SER A 120 -23.42 -51.02 29.50
C SER A 120 -23.36 -50.11 28.27
N GLN A 121 -24.51 -49.89 27.61
CA GLN A 121 -24.59 -48.96 26.50
C GLN A 121 -24.34 -47.51 26.94
N ALA A 122 -24.97 -47.06 28.03
CA ALA A 122 -24.76 -45.72 28.57
C ALA A 122 -23.30 -45.46 28.98
N GLN A 123 -22.61 -46.49 29.50
CA GLN A 123 -21.18 -46.41 29.82
C GLN A 123 -20.33 -46.22 28.55
N LYS A 124 -20.60 -46.99 27.49
CA LYS A 124 -19.91 -46.84 26.20
C LYS A 124 -20.13 -45.47 25.59
N ASP A 125 -21.37 -44.98 25.62
CA ASP A 125 -21.70 -43.66 25.07
C ASP A 125 -21.00 -42.54 25.87
N ASN A 126 -20.94 -42.67 27.19
CA ASN A 126 -20.21 -41.72 28.04
C ASN A 126 -18.69 -41.74 27.76
N ASP A 127 -18.09 -42.92 27.59
CA ASP A 127 -16.67 -43.02 27.23
C ASP A 127 -16.38 -42.40 25.86
N GLN A 128 -17.27 -42.56 24.89
CA GLN A 128 -17.18 -41.91 23.59
C GLN A 128 -17.28 -40.38 23.70
N LEU A 129 -18.27 -39.87 24.43
CA LEU A 129 -18.43 -38.43 24.65
C LEU A 129 -17.23 -37.81 25.39
N LEU A 130 -16.65 -38.54 26.36
CA LEU A 130 -15.44 -38.12 27.05
C LEU A 130 -14.24 -38.04 26.10
N GLN A 131 -14.15 -38.97 25.14
CA GLN A 131 -13.11 -38.95 24.12
C GLN A 131 -13.31 -37.78 23.15
N GLU A 132 -14.52 -37.57 22.65
CA GLU A 132 -14.85 -36.42 21.78
C GLU A 132 -14.57 -35.09 22.47
N LEU A 133 -14.89 -34.96 23.76
CA LEU A 133 -14.60 -33.77 24.55
C LEU A 133 -13.09 -33.52 24.67
N LYS A 134 -12.29 -34.58 24.88
CA LYS A 134 -10.83 -34.47 24.92
C LYS A 134 -10.27 -34.03 23.58
N ASP A 135 -10.74 -34.62 22.49
CA ASP A 135 -10.27 -34.31 21.14
C ASP A 135 -10.65 -32.88 20.75
N SER A 136 -11.88 -32.45 21.06
CA SER A 136 -12.34 -31.06 20.87
C SER A 136 -11.52 -30.07 21.68
N ASN A 137 -11.20 -30.37 22.94
CA ASN A 137 -10.33 -29.53 23.77
C ASN A 137 -8.90 -29.44 23.21
N GLN A 138 -8.34 -30.54 22.69
CA GLN A 138 -7.03 -30.51 22.03
C GLN A 138 -7.06 -29.67 20.77
N GLN A 139 -8.07 -29.81 19.92
CA GLN A 139 -8.25 -28.99 18.72
C GLN A 139 -8.38 -27.51 19.07
N THR A 140 -9.17 -27.17 20.10
CA THR A 140 -9.33 -25.80 20.59
C THR A 140 -8.01 -25.23 21.08
N LEU A 141 -7.21 -26.03 21.80
CA LEU A 141 -5.89 -25.61 22.28
C LEU A 141 -4.92 -25.37 21.13
N GLN A 142 -4.90 -26.25 20.12
CA GLN A 142 -4.08 -26.08 18.91
C GLN A 142 -4.50 -24.84 18.11
N ALA A 143 -5.80 -24.61 17.93
CA ALA A 143 -6.34 -23.43 17.25
C ALA A 143 -5.94 -22.14 17.99
N ASN A 144 -6.04 -22.13 19.32
CA ASN A 144 -5.61 -20.99 20.13
C ASN A 144 -4.10 -20.73 20.02
N MET A 145 -3.27 -21.77 19.98
CA MET A 145 -1.83 -21.61 19.74
C MET A 145 -1.53 -21.04 18.35
N GLN A 146 -2.24 -21.47 17.31
CA GLN A 146 -2.10 -20.93 15.96
C GLN A 146 -2.54 -19.48 15.88
N LEU A 147 -3.68 -19.16 16.51
CA LEU A 147 -4.20 -17.79 16.60
C LEU A 147 -3.19 -16.88 17.30
N HIS A 148 -2.59 -17.33 18.40
CA HIS A 148 -1.57 -16.56 19.09
C HIS A 148 -0.31 -16.32 18.22
N LYS A 149 0.15 -17.33 17.47
CA LYS A 149 1.26 -17.14 16.51
C LYS A 149 0.92 -16.10 15.45
N LEU A 150 -0.29 -16.18 14.86
CA LEU A 150 -0.75 -15.21 13.87
C LEU A 150 -0.85 -13.79 14.47
N GLN A 151 -1.30 -13.64 15.72
CA GLN A 151 -1.31 -12.34 16.40
C GLN A 151 0.09 -11.75 16.58
N VAL A 152 1.06 -12.58 16.94
CA VAL A 152 2.47 -12.15 17.07
C VAL A 152 3.03 -11.75 15.70
N ASP A 153 2.74 -12.50 14.65
CA ASP A 153 3.19 -12.19 13.29
C ASP A 153 2.56 -10.89 12.77
N VAL A 154 1.26 -10.66 13.02
CA VAL A 154 0.58 -9.41 12.68
C VAL A 154 1.20 -8.23 13.43
N ALA A 155 1.41 -8.36 14.74
CA ALA A 155 2.06 -7.30 15.54
C ALA A 155 3.47 -6.98 15.02
N ARG A 156 4.23 -8.01 14.61
CA ARG A 156 5.54 -7.82 13.98
C ARG A 156 5.43 -7.05 12.66
N GLN A 157 4.50 -7.44 11.78
CA GLN A 157 4.28 -6.74 10.52
C GLN A 157 3.83 -5.29 10.73
N GLU A 158 2.99 -5.01 11.73
CA GLU A 158 2.59 -3.65 12.10
C GLU A 158 3.80 -2.80 12.49
N THR A 159 4.72 -3.34 13.31
CA THR A 159 5.95 -2.62 13.68
C THR A 159 6.86 -2.38 12.47
N GLU A 160 6.96 -3.33 11.55
CA GLU A 160 7.73 -3.18 10.31
C GLU A 160 7.14 -2.09 9.41
N ILE A 161 5.81 -2.07 9.26
CA ILE A 161 5.10 -1.02 8.51
C ILE A 161 5.32 0.36 9.13
N ILE A 162 5.30 0.48 10.47
CA ILE A 162 5.56 1.74 11.16
C ILE A 162 7.00 2.22 10.88
N ASN A 163 7.97 1.32 10.94
CA ASN A 163 9.37 1.65 10.66
C ASN A 163 9.56 2.09 9.20
N LEU A 164 8.98 1.35 8.23
CA LEU A 164 9.03 1.71 6.82
C LEU A 164 8.36 3.06 6.55
N LYS A 165 7.21 3.35 7.19
CA LYS A 165 6.57 4.67 7.08
C LYS A 165 7.50 5.77 7.56
N LYS A 166 8.15 5.59 8.72
CA LYS A 166 9.10 6.55 9.26
C LYS A 166 10.31 6.76 8.32
N GLU A 167 10.88 5.68 7.79
CA GLU A 167 11.98 5.77 6.82
C GLU A 167 11.57 6.50 5.54
N THR A 168 10.36 6.25 5.03
CA THR A 168 9.85 6.96 3.84
C THR A 168 9.60 8.44 4.12
N GLU A 169 9.15 8.80 5.32
CA GLU A 169 8.94 10.18 5.72
C GLU A 169 10.27 10.92 5.88
N GLU A 170 11.27 10.30 6.52
CA GLU A 170 12.63 10.84 6.60
C GLU A 170 13.26 11.03 5.22
N ALA A 171 13.10 10.06 4.32
CA ALA A 171 13.59 10.17 2.94
C ALA A 171 12.90 11.30 2.16
N ARG A 172 11.57 11.47 2.34
CA ARG A 172 10.82 12.59 1.76
C ARG A 172 11.30 13.94 2.29
N SER A 173 11.51 14.07 3.60
CA SER A 173 12.03 15.30 4.19
C SER A 173 13.42 15.64 3.64
N ARG A 174 14.32 14.65 3.51
CA ARG A 174 15.64 14.86 2.88
C ARG A 174 15.50 15.32 1.43
N TYR A 175 14.61 14.70 0.67
CA TYR A 175 14.38 15.06 -0.73
C TYR A 175 13.85 16.50 -0.87
N ILE A 176 12.89 16.90 -0.03
CA ILE A 176 12.37 18.28 0.00
C ILE A 176 13.51 19.28 0.27
N VAL A 177 14.32 19.05 1.30
CA VAL A 177 15.47 19.92 1.61
C VAL A 177 16.46 19.99 0.44
N THR A 178 16.71 18.88 -0.26
CA THR A 178 17.60 18.90 -1.43
C THR A 178 16.99 19.65 -2.62
N LEU A 179 15.66 19.59 -2.81
CA LEU A 179 14.97 20.36 -3.84
C LEU A 179 15.00 21.85 -3.52
N GLU A 180 14.68 22.25 -2.30
CA GLU A 180 14.76 23.64 -1.85
C GLU A 180 16.18 24.21 -2.01
N ALA A 181 17.21 23.41 -1.72
CA ALA A 181 18.61 23.78 -1.94
C ALA A 181 18.96 23.95 -3.43
N GLN A 182 18.35 23.16 -4.32
CA GLN A 182 18.53 23.30 -5.76
C GLN A 182 17.79 24.52 -6.32
N GLU A 183 16.55 24.75 -5.88
CA GLU A 183 15.75 25.93 -6.24
C GLU A 183 16.47 27.21 -5.83
N THR A 184 16.94 27.30 -4.58
CA THR A 184 17.71 28.46 -4.10
C THR A 184 19.00 28.67 -4.88
N LYS A 185 19.68 27.60 -5.31
CA LYS A 185 20.88 27.70 -6.17
C LYS A 185 20.53 28.23 -7.56
N LEU A 186 19.44 27.77 -8.18
CA LEU A 186 18.98 28.25 -9.48
C LEU A 186 18.54 29.72 -9.39
N ASP A 187 17.80 30.09 -8.35
CA ASP A 187 17.40 31.48 -8.11
C ASP A 187 18.61 32.40 -7.95
N GLN A 188 19.64 31.96 -7.23
CA GLN A 188 20.90 32.70 -7.12
C GLN A 188 21.58 32.85 -8.49
N GLN A 189 21.65 31.79 -9.30
CA GLN A 189 22.20 31.86 -10.65
C GLN A 189 21.42 32.85 -11.52
N TYR A 190 20.08 32.78 -11.53
CA TYR A 190 19.25 33.72 -12.29
C TYR A 190 19.42 35.16 -11.81
N LYS A 191 19.48 35.40 -10.50
CA LYS A 191 19.78 36.74 -9.96
C LYS A 191 21.13 37.25 -10.46
N THR A 192 22.19 36.44 -10.39
CA THR A 192 23.51 36.85 -10.89
C THR A 192 23.54 37.14 -12.39
N GLN A 193 22.77 36.38 -13.19
CA GLN A 193 22.64 36.64 -14.62
C GLN A 193 21.89 37.94 -14.89
N ILE A 194 20.78 38.17 -14.18
CA ILE A 194 20.01 39.43 -14.29
C ILE A 194 20.88 40.62 -13.90
N ASP A 195 21.62 40.53 -12.80
CA ASP A 195 22.53 41.60 -12.35
C ASP A 195 23.63 41.88 -13.38
N HIS A 196 24.16 40.82 -14.02
CA HIS A 196 25.13 40.98 -15.11
C HIS A 196 24.53 41.71 -16.31
N TRP A 197 23.35 41.28 -16.79
CA TRP A 197 22.68 41.94 -17.92
C TRP A 197 22.27 43.38 -17.61
N MET A 198 21.85 43.66 -16.38
CA MET A 198 21.58 45.04 -15.94
C MET A 198 22.82 45.92 -16.03
N LYS A 199 24.00 45.43 -15.61
CA LYS A 199 25.27 46.15 -15.76
C LYS A 199 25.62 46.39 -17.23
N VAL A 200 25.50 45.37 -18.08
CA VAL A 200 25.75 45.50 -19.53
C VAL A 200 24.83 46.55 -20.15
N ILE A 201 23.53 46.52 -19.82
CA ILE A 201 22.55 47.52 -20.29
C ILE A 201 22.94 48.93 -19.83
N ASP A 202 23.37 49.09 -18.58
CA ASP A 202 23.79 50.40 -18.06
C ASP A 202 25.09 50.88 -18.72
N GLU A 203 26.06 49.99 -19.00
CA GLU A 203 27.26 50.30 -19.79
C GLU A 203 26.91 50.72 -21.23
N GLU A 204 26.02 49.99 -21.91
CA GLU A 204 25.53 50.36 -23.25
C GLU A 204 24.79 51.69 -23.25
N ARG A 205 23.99 51.98 -22.21
CA ARG A 205 23.33 53.27 -22.03
C ARG A 205 24.34 54.40 -21.87
N LEU A 206 25.39 54.19 -21.07
CA LEU A 206 26.47 55.18 -20.90
C LEU A 206 27.23 55.41 -22.19
N GLN A 207 27.58 54.36 -22.94
CA GLN A 207 28.22 54.46 -24.24
C GLN A 207 27.34 55.21 -25.25
N LYS A 208 26.05 54.88 -25.31
CA LYS A 208 25.09 55.59 -26.16
C LYS A 208 24.99 57.07 -25.80
N GLN A 209 24.99 57.41 -24.50
CA GLN A 209 25.02 58.80 -24.06
C GLN A 209 26.32 59.51 -24.46
N ALA A 210 27.47 58.85 -24.37
CA ALA A 210 28.75 59.39 -24.82
C ALA A 210 28.76 59.67 -26.33
N ILE A 211 28.36 58.68 -27.14
CA ILE A 211 28.24 58.83 -28.61
C ILE A 211 27.28 59.96 -28.96
N ASN A 212 26.14 60.07 -28.28
CA ASN A 212 25.18 61.15 -28.53
C ASN A 212 25.76 62.54 -28.19
N LYS A 213 26.61 62.64 -27.17
CA LYS A 213 27.32 63.89 -26.84
C LYS A 213 28.35 64.24 -27.91
N GLU A 214 29.17 63.28 -28.34
CA GLU A 214 30.14 63.46 -29.42
C GLU A 214 29.48 63.81 -30.76
N LEU A 215 28.38 63.16 -31.09
CA LEU A 215 27.58 63.49 -32.27
C LEU A 215 26.98 64.90 -32.16
N GLY A 216 26.58 65.31 -30.95
CA GLY A 216 26.15 66.68 -30.65
C GLY A 216 27.25 67.71 -30.90
N SER A 217 28.48 67.48 -30.42
CA SER A 217 29.62 68.38 -30.67
C SER A 217 29.99 68.42 -32.14
N LEU A 218 30.07 67.27 -32.81
CA LEU A 218 30.37 67.19 -34.25
C LEU A 218 29.32 67.94 -35.09
N LYS A 219 28.04 67.87 -34.73
CA LYS A 219 26.99 68.66 -35.39
C LYS A 219 27.20 70.17 -35.21
N GLN A 220 27.61 70.60 -34.01
CA GLN A 220 27.91 72.01 -33.76
C GLN A 220 29.14 72.49 -34.53
N GLU A 221 30.20 71.68 -34.57
CA GLU A 221 31.41 71.94 -35.38
C GLU A 221 31.09 71.99 -36.88
N LEU A 222 30.30 71.05 -37.38
CA LEU A 222 29.86 71.04 -38.78
C LEU A 222 29.06 72.29 -39.13
N LEU A 223 28.12 72.71 -38.27
CA LEU A 223 27.38 73.97 -38.45
C LEU A 223 28.31 75.20 -38.40
N ALA A 224 29.36 75.18 -37.58
CA ALA A 224 30.35 76.26 -37.56
C ALA A 224 31.15 76.30 -38.87
N CYS A 225 31.65 75.16 -39.34
CA CYS A 225 32.34 75.02 -40.63
C CYS A 225 31.45 75.44 -41.81
N GLU A 226 30.16 75.11 -41.79
CA GLU A 226 29.20 75.54 -42.82
C GLU A 226 29.01 77.06 -42.83
N LYS A 227 28.95 77.69 -41.65
CA LYS A 227 28.89 79.16 -41.53
C LYS A 227 30.17 79.82 -42.05
N GLU A 228 31.34 79.29 -41.69
CA GLU A 228 32.63 79.79 -42.19
C GLU A 228 32.73 79.63 -43.70
N LYS A 229 32.34 78.48 -44.24
CA LYS A 229 32.29 78.23 -45.69
C LYS A 229 31.36 79.22 -46.39
N ALA A 230 30.18 79.49 -45.84
CA ALA A 230 29.24 80.47 -46.39
C ALA A 230 29.84 81.89 -46.38
N LEU A 231 30.52 82.27 -45.31
CA LEU A 231 31.19 83.56 -45.19
C LEU A 231 32.34 83.69 -46.19
N LEU A 232 33.20 82.67 -46.33
CA LEU A 232 34.26 82.65 -47.34
C LEU A 232 33.69 82.71 -48.77
N ALA A 233 32.61 81.97 -49.04
CA ALA A 233 31.93 82.03 -50.33
C ALA A 233 31.43 83.45 -50.64
N SER A 234 30.82 84.15 -49.68
CA SER A 234 30.42 85.55 -49.86
C SER A 234 31.61 86.50 -50.08
N GLN A 235 32.75 86.27 -49.41
CA GLN A 235 33.96 87.08 -49.59
C GLN A 235 34.58 86.85 -50.96
N ILE A 236 34.60 85.60 -51.44
CA ILE A 236 35.07 85.26 -52.78
C ILE A 236 34.15 85.89 -53.83
N GLU A 237 32.84 85.83 -53.64
CA GLU A 237 31.86 86.45 -54.53
C GLU A 237 32.04 87.98 -54.58
N HIS A 238 32.22 88.63 -53.43
CA HIS A 238 32.53 90.06 -53.34
C HIS A 238 33.82 90.41 -54.10
N LYS A 239 34.91 89.68 -53.85
CA LYS A 239 36.18 89.89 -54.57
C LYS A 239 36.03 89.63 -56.07
N ALA A 240 35.26 88.62 -56.47
CA ALA A 240 35.00 88.32 -57.87
C ALA A 240 34.21 89.47 -58.55
N GLN A 241 33.27 90.10 -57.84
CA GLN A 241 32.57 91.30 -58.30
C GLN A 241 33.53 92.49 -58.42
N GLU A 242 34.37 92.77 -57.40
CA GLU A 242 35.40 93.81 -57.47
C GLU A 242 36.34 93.59 -58.67
N TYR A 243 36.84 92.36 -58.88
CA TYR A 243 37.67 92.06 -60.05
C TYR A 243 36.92 92.31 -61.36
N LYS A 244 35.65 91.93 -61.44
CA LYS A 244 34.82 92.17 -62.63
C LYS A 244 34.67 93.67 -62.89
N GLU A 245 34.45 94.49 -61.86
CA GLU A 245 34.41 95.95 -61.97
C GLU A 245 35.74 96.51 -62.45
N ILE A 246 36.87 96.09 -61.87
CA ILE A 246 38.21 96.49 -62.32
C ILE A 246 38.46 96.10 -63.79
N TYR A 247 38.00 94.92 -64.23
CA TYR A 247 38.12 94.50 -65.63
C TYR A 247 37.27 95.38 -66.56
N LEU A 248 36.05 95.71 -66.16
CA LEU A 248 35.17 96.62 -66.91
C LEU A 248 35.80 98.01 -66.98
N GLU A 249 36.28 98.57 -65.87
CA GLU A 249 37.02 99.84 -65.85
C GLU A 249 38.26 99.80 -66.75
N ARG A 250 39.04 98.72 -66.71
CA ARG A 250 40.22 98.56 -67.56
C ARG A 250 39.83 98.51 -69.04
N ASP A 251 38.73 97.84 -69.38
CA ASP A 251 38.25 97.76 -70.75
C ASP A 251 37.69 99.11 -71.21
N ASP A 252 37.00 99.85 -70.35
CA ASP A 252 36.57 101.24 -70.59
C ASP A 252 37.77 102.16 -70.80
N LEU A 253 38.81 102.05 -69.96
CA LEU A 253 40.07 102.78 -70.12
C LEU A 253 40.79 102.38 -71.40
N ARG A 254 40.79 101.10 -71.79
CA ARG A 254 41.34 100.63 -73.08
C ARG A 254 40.56 101.19 -74.26
N LEU A 255 39.23 101.27 -74.17
CA LEU A 255 38.39 101.88 -75.19
C LEU A 255 38.67 103.39 -75.30
N ALA A 256 38.80 104.09 -74.17
CA ALA A 256 39.21 105.49 -74.13
C ALA A 256 40.64 105.71 -74.66
N LEU A 257 41.56 104.77 -74.44
CA LEU A 257 42.91 104.82 -74.98
C LEU A 257 42.91 104.55 -76.49
N LYS A 258 42.09 103.62 -76.98
CA LYS A 258 41.89 103.37 -78.42
C LYS A 258 41.28 104.58 -79.12
N SER A 259 40.35 105.31 -78.49
CA SER A 259 39.80 106.54 -79.06
C SER A 259 40.82 107.69 -79.09
N ARG A 260 41.77 107.73 -78.13
CA ARG A 260 42.93 108.65 -78.13
C ARG A 260 44.13 108.18 -78.98
N ALA A 261 44.21 106.90 -79.34
CA ALA A 261 45.28 106.33 -80.14
C ALA A 261 45.53 107.04 -81.48
N PRO A 262 44.51 107.45 -82.27
CA PRO A 262 44.75 108.24 -83.49
C PRO A 262 45.38 109.61 -83.20
N SER A 263 45.01 110.26 -82.08
CA SER A 263 45.62 111.52 -81.63
C SER A 263 47.09 111.34 -81.25
N LEU A 264 47.42 110.24 -80.57
CA LEU A 264 48.78 109.87 -80.19
C LEU A 264 49.65 109.44 -81.39
N THR A 265 49.07 108.81 -82.41
CA THR A 265 49.80 108.47 -83.65
C THR A 265 50.05 109.71 -84.51
N ILE A 266 49.19 110.71 -84.46
CA ILE A 266 49.46 112.01 -85.09
C ILE A 266 50.58 112.73 -84.35
N LEU A 267 50.55 112.78 -83.01
CA LEU A 267 51.63 113.37 -82.21
C LEU A 267 52.98 112.69 -82.43
N SER A 268 53.05 111.36 -82.40
CA SER A 268 54.30 110.62 -82.63
C SER A 268 54.80 110.69 -84.08
N ARG A 269 53.90 110.82 -85.06
CA ARG A 269 54.28 111.09 -86.46
C ARG A 269 54.77 112.53 -86.67
N LEU A 270 54.23 113.49 -85.92
CA LEU A 270 54.71 114.88 -85.94
C LEU A 270 56.07 114.99 -85.24
N GLU A 271 56.29 114.31 -84.11
CA GLU A 271 57.61 114.19 -83.47
C GLU A 271 58.65 113.54 -84.40
N LEU A 272 58.31 112.45 -85.10
CA LEU A 272 59.23 111.79 -86.04
C LEU A 272 59.56 112.65 -87.29
N LEU A 273 58.67 113.56 -87.68
CA LEU A 273 58.87 114.47 -88.82
C LEU A 273 59.63 115.75 -88.43
N LEU A 274 59.63 116.14 -87.16
CA LEU A 274 60.34 117.33 -86.67
C LEU A 274 61.82 117.06 -86.31
N ASP A 275 62.22 115.79 -86.16
CA ASP A 275 63.54 115.41 -85.61
C ASP A 275 64.51 114.75 -86.62
N THR A 276 64.28 114.81 -87.94
CA THR A 276 65.22 114.21 -88.93
C THR A 276 65.59 115.10 -90.12
N LYS A 277 66.91 115.17 -90.39
CA LYS A 277 67.56 115.95 -91.48
C LYS A 277 67.37 115.27 -92.85
N GLU A 278 67.24 116.08 -93.91
CA GLU A 278 66.84 115.71 -95.29
C GLU A 278 67.61 114.55 -95.99
N GLY A 279 68.74 114.08 -95.45
CA GLY A 279 69.58 113.06 -96.11
C GLY A 279 69.29 111.58 -95.79
N GLU A 280 68.56 111.26 -94.72
CA GLU A 280 68.44 109.87 -94.23
C GLU A 280 67.09 109.17 -94.52
N VAL A 281 66.15 109.90 -95.14
CA VAL A 281 64.78 109.44 -95.46
C VAL A 281 64.76 108.36 -96.55
N ILE A 282 65.77 108.32 -97.44
CA ILE A 282 65.84 107.40 -98.58
C ILE A 282 66.38 106.00 -98.18
N ASN A 283 67.17 105.91 -97.10
CA ASN A 283 67.74 104.63 -96.65
C ASN A 283 66.78 103.85 -95.73
N LYS A 284 65.98 104.54 -94.90
CA LYS A 284 64.99 103.89 -94.02
C LYS A 284 63.76 103.38 -94.79
N THR A 285 63.39 103.99 -95.92
CA THR A 285 62.33 103.49 -96.81
C THR A 285 62.70 102.20 -97.54
N LYS A 286 64.00 101.94 -97.80
CA LYS A 286 64.47 100.66 -98.37
C LYS A 286 64.52 99.52 -97.35
N MET A 287 64.82 99.79 -96.08
CA MET A 287 64.76 98.77 -95.01
C MET A 287 63.32 98.34 -94.67
N LEU A 288 62.35 99.25 -94.73
CA LEU A 288 60.94 98.93 -94.43
C LEU A 288 60.26 98.09 -95.52
N LEU A 289 60.75 98.10 -96.77
CA LEU A 289 60.29 97.19 -97.84
C LEU A 289 60.83 95.76 -97.71
N ALA A 290 62.01 95.56 -97.08
CA ALA A 290 62.60 94.22 -96.91
C ALA A 290 61.95 93.40 -95.78
N LEU A 291 61.41 94.06 -94.75
CA LEU A 291 60.77 93.40 -93.61
C LEU A 291 59.37 92.85 -93.93
N GLN A 292 58.68 93.40 -94.93
CA GLN A 292 57.33 92.98 -95.34
C GLN A 292 57.29 91.60 -96.03
N TYR A 293 58.42 91.11 -96.57
CA TYR A 293 58.52 89.78 -97.19
C TYR A 293 58.86 88.63 -96.22
N SER A 294 59.22 88.91 -94.97
CA SER A 294 59.53 87.87 -93.95
C SER A 294 58.31 87.33 -93.20
N HIS A 295 57.17 88.02 -93.29
CA HIS A 295 55.96 87.70 -92.49
C HIS A 295 55.11 86.54 -93.06
N ALA A 296 55.36 86.11 -94.30
CA ALA A 296 54.66 84.99 -94.94
C ALA A 296 55.19 83.60 -94.50
N GLY A 297 56.39 83.52 -93.93
CA GLY A 297 57.00 82.27 -93.43
C GLY A 297 56.42 81.81 -92.09
N CYS A 298 56.18 82.73 -91.15
CA CYS A 298 55.69 82.42 -89.80
C CYS A 298 54.24 81.90 -89.74
N VAL A 299 53.45 82.04 -90.81
CA VAL A 299 52.06 81.55 -90.86
C VAL A 299 51.98 80.03 -91.13
N LYS A 300 53.04 79.42 -91.68
CA LYS A 300 53.09 77.95 -91.90
C LYS A 300 53.48 77.18 -90.64
N ASP A 301 54.38 77.72 -89.82
CA ASP A 301 54.80 77.07 -88.56
C ASP A 301 53.68 77.04 -87.51
N LEU A 302 52.78 78.03 -87.53
CA LEU A 302 51.65 78.09 -86.59
C LEU A 302 50.57 77.04 -86.90
N LYS A 303 50.37 76.69 -88.18
CA LYS A 303 49.47 75.59 -88.59
C LYS A 303 50.05 74.21 -88.26
N ALA A 304 51.36 74.03 -88.39
CA ALA A 304 52.04 72.78 -88.02
C ALA A 304 52.01 72.52 -86.49
N LYS A 305 52.08 73.58 -85.67
CA LYS A 305 51.95 73.47 -84.22
C LYS A 305 50.51 73.16 -83.76
N GLN A 306 49.50 73.63 -84.50
CA GLN A 306 48.09 73.30 -84.23
C GLN A 306 47.75 71.83 -84.54
N SER A 307 48.32 71.24 -85.61
CA SER A 307 48.12 69.81 -85.89
C SER A 307 48.80 68.93 -84.83
N LEU A 308 50.02 69.28 -84.41
CA LEU A 308 50.74 68.57 -83.35
C LEU A 308 50.02 68.63 -81.99
N SER A 309 49.39 69.77 -81.67
CA SER A 309 48.58 69.91 -80.45
C SER A 309 47.34 69.02 -80.47
N LYS A 310 46.78 68.75 -81.65
CA LYS A 310 45.59 67.89 -81.80
C LYS A 310 45.96 66.41 -81.65
N GLU A 311 47.10 65.99 -82.21
CA GLU A 311 47.63 64.64 -82.02
C GLU A 311 48.00 64.34 -80.56
N LEU A 312 48.56 65.32 -79.84
CA LEU A 312 48.84 65.18 -78.42
C LEU A 312 47.56 65.07 -77.59
N GLN A 313 46.51 65.80 -77.95
CA GLN A 313 45.20 65.69 -77.29
C GLN A 313 44.58 64.30 -77.49
N ASP A 314 44.60 63.78 -78.72
CA ASP A 314 44.10 62.44 -79.03
C ASP A 314 44.90 61.33 -78.33
N CYS A 315 46.22 61.52 -78.13
CA CYS A 315 47.04 60.61 -77.31
C CYS A 315 46.68 60.66 -75.82
N LEU A 316 46.40 61.87 -75.29
CA LEU A 316 46.03 62.06 -73.89
C LEU A 316 44.70 61.39 -73.56
N ASP A 317 43.73 61.48 -74.49
CA ASP A 317 42.43 60.85 -74.32
C ASP A 317 42.51 59.31 -74.39
N ARG A 318 43.38 58.75 -75.24
CA ARG A 318 43.66 57.28 -75.25
C ARG A 318 44.30 56.77 -73.97
N GLU A 319 45.19 57.54 -73.35
CA GLU A 319 45.80 57.13 -72.07
C GLU A 319 44.79 57.22 -70.91
N ARG A 320 43.85 58.18 -70.94
CA ARG A 320 42.73 58.23 -69.98
C ARG A 320 41.82 57.01 -70.09
N GLU A 321 41.48 56.58 -71.30
CA GLU A 321 40.69 55.36 -71.51
C GLU A 321 41.39 54.10 -70.96
N LYS A 322 42.72 54.02 -71.06
CA LYS A 322 43.51 52.93 -70.45
C LYS A 322 43.52 53.02 -68.92
N GLU A 323 43.59 54.22 -68.37
CA GLU A 323 43.52 54.44 -66.92
C GLU A 323 42.17 53.99 -66.36
N ASP A 324 41.07 54.33 -67.04
CA ASP A 324 39.73 53.87 -66.67
C ASP A 324 39.62 52.33 -66.74
N TYR A 325 40.20 51.68 -67.75
CA TYR A 325 40.26 50.22 -67.85
C TYR A 325 41.07 49.59 -66.71
N LEU A 326 42.18 50.20 -66.30
CA LEU A 326 42.99 49.76 -65.16
C LEU A 326 42.25 49.94 -63.82
N GLN A 327 41.48 51.02 -63.66
CA GLN A 327 40.64 51.20 -62.47
C GLN A 327 39.54 50.15 -62.39
N GLN A 328 38.91 49.81 -63.53
CA GLN A 328 37.88 48.78 -63.60
C GLN A 328 38.43 47.39 -63.24
N THR A 329 39.61 47.02 -63.78
CA THR A 329 40.25 45.73 -63.47
C THR A 329 40.71 45.65 -62.01
N LYS A 330 41.13 46.77 -61.39
CA LYS A 330 41.45 46.83 -59.96
C LYS A 330 40.21 46.54 -59.09
N LEU A 331 39.06 47.13 -59.42
CA LEU A 331 37.79 46.87 -58.71
C LEU A 331 37.38 45.39 -58.81
N ASP A 332 37.52 44.77 -59.98
CA ASP A 332 37.19 43.35 -60.16
C ASP A 332 38.16 42.42 -59.41
N LEU A 333 39.43 42.82 -59.25
CA LEU A 333 40.41 42.09 -58.45
C LEU A 333 40.13 42.20 -56.94
N GLU A 334 39.62 43.34 -56.47
CA GLU A 334 39.14 43.50 -55.09
C GLU A 334 37.88 42.66 -54.83
N ARG A 335 36.96 42.59 -55.80
CA ARG A 335 35.79 41.69 -55.74
C ARG A 335 36.22 40.22 -55.66
N SER A 336 37.19 39.78 -56.46
CA SER A 336 37.66 38.39 -56.43
C SER A 336 38.36 38.04 -55.11
N LYS A 337 39.13 38.97 -54.52
CA LYS A 337 39.69 38.83 -53.17
C LYS A 337 38.60 38.69 -52.10
N GLY A 338 37.51 39.46 -52.21
CA GLY A 338 36.34 39.33 -51.34
C GLY A 338 35.69 37.94 -51.43
N TYR A 339 35.51 37.42 -52.65
CA TYR A 339 34.98 36.06 -52.85
C TYR A 339 35.92 34.97 -52.31
N ALA A 340 37.24 35.14 -52.47
CA ALA A 340 38.23 34.20 -51.92
C ALA A 340 38.21 34.16 -50.38
N LEU A 341 38.13 35.33 -49.72
CA LEU A 341 38.02 35.41 -48.26
C LEU A 341 36.69 34.85 -47.73
N ALA A 342 35.60 35.01 -48.49
CA ALA A 342 34.32 34.39 -48.14
C ALA A 342 34.38 32.86 -48.24
N LEU A 343 35.04 32.32 -49.27
CA LEU A 343 35.26 30.87 -49.42
C LEU A 343 36.18 30.31 -48.33
N GLU A 344 37.22 31.05 -47.93
CA GLU A 344 38.12 30.65 -46.85
C GLU A 344 37.39 30.57 -45.50
N LYS A 345 36.50 31.53 -45.22
CA LYS A 345 35.63 31.47 -44.02
C LYS A 345 34.65 30.29 -44.06
N VAL A 346 34.10 29.96 -45.22
CA VAL A 346 33.22 28.79 -45.37
C VAL A 346 33.99 27.48 -45.13
N LEU A 347 35.22 27.38 -45.65
CA LEU A 347 36.09 26.21 -45.42
C LEU A 347 36.51 26.07 -43.93
N GLN A 348 36.76 27.18 -43.23
CA GLN A 348 37.02 27.14 -41.79
C GLN A 348 35.80 26.68 -40.98
N THR A 349 34.59 27.01 -41.40
CA THR A 349 33.35 26.52 -40.73
C THR A 349 33.04 25.05 -41.00
N THR A 350 33.56 24.45 -42.08
CA THR A 350 33.37 23.03 -42.39
C THR A 350 34.47 22.13 -41.80
N GLN A 351 35.65 22.67 -41.49
CA GLN A 351 36.73 21.94 -40.78
C GLN A 351 36.60 21.97 -39.24
N GLY A 352 35.71 22.78 -38.66
CA GLY A 352 35.38 22.77 -37.24
C GLY A 352 34.27 21.80 -36.82
N LYS A 353 33.83 20.91 -37.72
CA LYS A 353 32.76 19.91 -37.49
C LYS A 353 33.15 18.49 -37.88
N GLN A 354 34.43 18.13 -37.77
CA GLN A 354 34.91 16.75 -37.77
C GLN A 354 35.73 16.46 -36.53
#